data_AF-A0A357CXC3-F1
#
_entry.id   AF-A0A357CXC3-F1
#
_cell.length_a   1.000
_cell.length_b   1.000
_cell.length_c   1.000
_cell.angle_alpha   90.00
_cell.angle_beta   90.00
_cell.angle_gamma   90.00
#
_symmetry.space_group_name_H-M   'P 1'
#
loop_
_entity.id
_entity.type
_entity.pdbx_description
1 polymer ?
#
loop_
_entity_poly.entity_id
_entity_poly.type
_entity_poly.pdbx_seq_one_letter_code
_entity_poly.pdbx_strand_id
1 'polypeptide(L)'
;MVCGTPWSGKTNNSRNEIVPLGAIAFIKPGIKNVIRRLCAEEALPLMLSNTLRPSDKAVMLMTLLDRLLCCTPIYKLHCDMSMEAVECSYNGMKG
;
A
#
# COMPACT_ATOMS: atom_id res chain seq x y z
N MET A 1 10.58 4.79 4.18
CA MET A 1 10.21 6.22 4.07
C MET A 1 9.28 6.37 2.88
N VAL A 2 8.28 7.22 2.97
CA VAL A 2 7.37 7.59 1.88
C VAL A 2 7.62 9.05 1.57
N CYS A 3 7.77 9.38 0.29
CA CYS A 3 8.01 10.74 -0.16
C CYS A 3 6.74 11.25 -0.84
N GLY A 4 6.10 12.26 -0.24
CA GLY A 4 5.01 12.98 -0.87
C GLY A 4 5.53 13.91 -1.97
N THR A 5 4.71 14.14 -2.99
CA THR A 5 4.99 15.15 -4.01
C THR A 5 4.10 16.37 -3.77
N PRO A 6 4.50 17.59 -4.15
CA PRO A 6 3.62 18.75 -4.05
C PRO A 6 2.50 18.73 -5.11
N TRP A 7 2.58 17.84 -6.10
CA TRP A 7 1.57 17.73 -7.13
C TRP A 7 0.34 17.01 -6.62
N SER A 8 -0.79 17.71 -6.68
CA SER A 8 -2.08 17.18 -6.33
C SER A 8 -3.02 17.43 -7.52
N GLY A 9 -3.74 16.41 -7.99
CA GLY A 9 -4.54 16.51 -9.20
C GLY A 9 -5.70 17.51 -9.07
N LYS A 10 -6.78 17.10 -8.39
CA LYS A 10 -8.01 17.90 -8.26
C LYS A 10 -8.08 18.74 -6.97
N THR A 11 -7.45 18.29 -5.90
CA THR A 11 -7.52 18.89 -4.56
C THR A 11 -6.12 19.12 -4.01
N ASN A 12 -5.91 20.12 -3.15
CA ASN A 12 -4.58 20.48 -2.63
C ASN A 12 -4.20 19.69 -1.36
N ASN A 13 -4.18 18.36 -1.46
CA ASN A 13 -3.96 17.47 -0.31
C ASN A 13 -2.54 16.89 -0.21
N SER A 14 -1.74 16.94 -1.29
CA SER A 14 -0.38 16.41 -1.28
C SER A 14 0.60 17.43 -0.66
N ARG A 15 1.59 16.93 0.08
CA ARG A 15 2.66 17.73 0.68
C ARG A 15 4.01 17.17 0.25
N ASN A 16 4.97 18.05 -0.01
CA ASN A 16 6.36 17.64 -0.27
C ASN A 16 7.05 17.33 1.07
N GLU A 17 6.77 16.15 1.62
CA GLU A 17 7.27 15.70 2.92
C GLU A 17 7.74 14.26 2.84
N ILE A 18 8.74 13.92 3.65
CA ILE A 18 9.23 12.55 3.80
C ILE A 18 8.83 12.05 5.18
N VAL A 19 8.06 10.96 5.20
CA VAL A 19 7.57 10.36 6.45
C VAL A 19 7.97 8.88 6.55
N PRO A 20 8.02 8.29 7.76
CA PRO A 20 8.14 6.85 7.92
C PRO A 20 7.01 6.09 7.21
N LEU A 21 7.31 4.90 6.68
CA LEU A 21 6.28 4.05 6.07
C LEU A 21 5.54 3.31 7.19
N GLY A 22 4.25 3.59 7.37
CA GLY A 22 3.42 2.92 8.38
C GLY A 22 2.86 1.58 7.90
N ALA A 23 2.22 1.56 6.73
CA ALA A 23 1.62 0.37 6.14
C ALA A 23 1.44 0.52 4.63
N ILE A 24 1.20 -0.59 3.93
CA ILE A 24 0.83 -0.62 2.50
C ILE A 24 -0.55 -1.27 2.37
N ALA A 25 -1.47 -0.68 1.61
CA ALA A 25 -2.77 -1.28 1.31
C ALA A 25 -2.98 -1.41 -0.20
N PHE A 26 -3.34 -2.62 -0.63
CA PHE A 26 -3.78 -2.90 -2.00
C PHE A 26 -5.28 -2.72 -2.10
N ILE A 27 -5.72 -1.75 -2.90
CA ILE A 27 -7.13 -1.44 -3.13
C ILE A 27 -7.66 -2.33 -4.24
N LYS A 28 -8.80 -2.98 -4.00
CA LYS A 28 -9.58 -3.69 -5.00
C LYS A 28 -11.05 -3.26 -4.94
N PRO A 29 -11.72 -3.09 -6.08
CA PRO A 29 -13.17 -2.90 -6.09
C PRO A 29 -13.87 -4.06 -5.38
N GLY A 30 -14.91 -3.76 -4.62
CA GLY A 30 -15.73 -4.75 -3.93
C GLY A 30 -17.08 -4.17 -3.52
N ILE A 31 -18.06 -5.04 -3.33
CA ILE A 31 -19.41 -4.66 -2.86
C ILE A 31 -19.43 -4.52 -1.33
N LYS A 32 -18.50 -5.19 -0.64
CA LYS A 32 -18.35 -5.12 0.82
C LYS A 32 -17.06 -4.42 1.18
N ASN A 33 -17.17 -3.44 2.07
CA ASN A 33 -16.06 -2.68 2.63
C ASN A 33 -15.32 -3.52 3.67
N VAL A 34 -14.24 -4.20 3.26
CA VAL A 34 -13.48 -5.10 4.13
C VAL A 34 -11.99 -4.87 3.93
N ILE A 35 -11.30 -4.62 5.04
CA ILE A 35 -9.85 -4.55 5.10
C ILE A 35 -9.30 -5.75 5.89
N ARG A 36 -8.27 -6.39 5.36
CA ARG A 36 -7.60 -7.51 6.00
C ARG A 36 -6.10 -7.43 5.82
N ARG A 37 -5.34 -7.79 6.86
CA ARG A 37 -3.88 -7.98 6.78
C ARG A 37 -3.54 -9.21 5.95
N LEU A 38 -2.60 -9.07 5.04
CA LEU A 38 -2.08 -10.15 4.21
C LEU A 38 -0.88 -10.81 4.89
N CYS A 39 -0.73 -12.12 4.68
CA CYS A 39 0.53 -12.80 4.97
C CYS A 39 1.56 -12.51 3.85
N ALA A 40 2.83 -12.86 4.11
CA ALA A 40 3.91 -12.63 3.15
C ALA A 40 3.65 -13.33 1.79
N GLU A 41 3.11 -14.55 1.83
CA GLU A 41 2.79 -15.35 0.63
C GLU A 41 1.71 -14.69 -0.24
N GLU A 42 0.70 -14.06 0.38
CA GLU A 42 -0.35 -13.33 -0.33
C GLU A 42 0.13 -11.97 -0.86
N ALA A 43 1.01 -11.31 -0.11
CA ALA A 43 1.46 -9.96 -0.42
C ALA A 43 2.56 -9.92 -1.48
N LEU A 44 3.50 -10.87 -1.49
CA LEU A 44 4.60 -10.94 -2.43
C LEU A 44 4.17 -10.84 -3.92
N PRO A 45 3.20 -11.63 -4.43
CA PRO A 45 2.77 -11.52 -5.82
C PRO A 45 2.09 -10.17 -6.13
N LEU A 46 1.40 -9.56 -5.16
CA LEU A 46 0.81 -8.23 -5.31
C LEU A 46 1.90 -7.15 -5.39
N MET A 47 2.94 -7.25 -4.56
CA MET A 47 4.06 -6.31 -4.64
C MET A 47 4.81 -6.45 -5.96
N LEU A 48 5.10 -7.67 -6.41
CA LEU A 48 5.80 -7.92 -7.68
C LEU A 48 5.02 -7.42 -8.90
N SER A 49 3.69 -7.52 -8.88
CA SER A 49 2.83 -6.99 -9.95
C SER A 49 2.75 -5.46 -9.95
N ASN A 50 3.01 -4.82 -8.80
CA ASN A 50 2.97 -3.35 -8.63
C ASN A 50 4.37 -2.71 -8.54
N THR A 51 5.44 -3.47 -8.81
CA THR A 51 6.81 -2.95 -8.79
C THR A 51 7.45 -3.07 -10.16
N LEU A 52 8.16 -2.02 -10.58
CA LEU A 52 9.00 -2.06 -11.77
C LEU A 52 10.10 -3.11 -11.58
N ARG A 53 10.27 -4.01 -12.57
CA ARG A 53 11.25 -5.09 -12.50
C ARG A 53 12.48 -4.76 -13.35
N PRO A 54 13.57 -4.26 -12.74
CA PRO A 54 14.84 -4.13 -13.45
C PRO A 54 15.42 -5.51 -13.74
N SER A 55 15.80 -5.76 -14.99
CA SER A 55 16.38 -7.04 -15.42
C SER A 55 17.76 -7.30 -14.79
N ASP A 56 18.52 -6.25 -14.51
CA ASP A 56 19.88 -6.28 -13.95
C ASP A 56 19.93 -6.26 -12.41
N LYS A 57 18.80 -5.93 -11.74
CA LYS A 57 18.74 -5.73 -10.28
C LYS A 57 17.69 -6.58 -9.57
N ALA A 58 17.32 -7.73 -10.16
CA ALA A 58 16.30 -8.63 -9.60
C ALA A 58 16.60 -9.06 -8.14
N VAL A 59 17.87 -9.35 -7.82
CA VAL A 59 18.29 -9.75 -6.46
C VAL A 59 18.07 -8.61 -5.45
N MET A 60 18.43 -7.38 -5.84
CA MET A 60 18.23 -6.19 -4.99
C MET A 60 16.74 -5.92 -4.75
N LEU A 61 15.92 -6.06 -5.79
CA LEU A 61 14.47 -5.96 -5.68
C LEU A 61 13.92 -6.97 -4.67
N MET A 62 14.28 -8.25 -4.80
CA MET A 62 13.82 -9.29 -3.89
C MET A 62 14.24 -9.03 -2.44
N THR A 63 15.47 -8.57 -2.22
CA THR A 63 15.96 -8.21 -0.87
C THR A 63 15.20 -7.02 -0.27
N LEU A 64 14.75 -6.09 -1.11
CA LEU A 64 13.96 -4.95 -0.67
C LEU A 64 12.51 -5.36 -0.36
N LEU A 65 11.91 -6.21 -1.19
CA LEU A 65 10.57 -6.76 -0.96
C LEU A 65 10.52 -7.60 0.32
N ASP A 66 11.51 -8.45 0.55
CA ASP A 66 11.63 -9.26 1.76
C ASP A 66 11.65 -8.37 3.03
N ARG A 67 12.50 -7.33 3.03
CA ARG A 67 12.54 -6.35 4.12
C ARG A 67 11.21 -5.62 4.31
N LEU A 68 10.52 -5.25 3.24
CA LEU A 68 9.21 -4.61 3.34
C LEU A 68 8.16 -5.55 3.94
N LEU A 69 8.14 -6.82 3.53
CA LEU A 69 7.22 -7.83 4.03
C LEU A 69 7.43 -8.12 5.53
N CYS A 70 8.69 -8.11 6.00
CA CYS A 70 9.00 -8.32 7.41
C CYS A 70 8.70 -7.10 8.30
N CYS A 71 8.98 -5.89 7.81
CA CYS A 71 8.93 -4.69 8.64
C CYS A 71 7.63 -3.88 8.51
N THR A 72 6.83 -4.12 7.46
CA THR A 72 5.67 -3.27 7.14
C THR A 72 4.40 -4.11 7.08
N PRO A 73 3.34 -3.77 7.84
CA PRO A 73 2.02 -4.35 7.67
C PRO A 73 1.48 -4.10 6.26
N ILE A 74 1.06 -5.19 5.60
CA ILE A 74 0.45 -5.13 4.27
C ILE A 74 -1.01 -5.55 4.37
N TYR A 75 -1.89 -4.76 3.78
CA TYR A 75 -3.34 -4.96 3.80
C TYR A 75 -3.90 -5.10 2.39
N LYS A 76 -5.08 -5.70 2.32
CA LYS A 76 -5.95 -5.69 1.16
C LYS A 76 -7.27 -5.05 1.58
N LEU A 77 -7.66 -4.01 0.86
CA LEU A 77 -8.92 -3.31 1.03
C LEU A 77 -9.83 -3.64 -0.16
N HIS A 78 -10.94 -4.31 0.11
CA HIS A 78 -12.07 -4.39 -0.81
C HIS A 78 -13.03 -3.26 -0.47
N CYS A 79 -13.33 -2.39 -1.43
CA CYS A 79 -14.23 -1.26 -1.17
C CYS A 79 -14.96 -0.74 -2.40
N ASP A 80 -16.00 0.04 -2.14
CA ASP A 80 -16.70 0.88 -3.11
C ASP A 80 -16.29 2.36 -2.96
N MET A 81 -17.09 3.29 -3.49
CA MET A 81 -16.86 4.74 -3.42
C MET A 81 -17.60 5.42 -2.25
N SER A 82 -18.11 4.66 -1.29
CA SER A 82 -18.89 5.19 -0.16
C SER A 82 -18.01 5.80 0.95
N MET A 83 -18.62 6.54 1.88
CA MET A 83 -17.94 6.99 3.10
C MET A 83 -17.60 5.83 4.05
N GLU A 84 -18.37 4.75 4.03
CA GLU A 84 -18.08 3.55 4.81
C GLU A 84 -16.74 2.91 4.39
N ALA A 85 -16.40 2.95 3.09
CA ALA A 85 -15.08 2.55 2.60
C ALA A 85 -13.94 3.36 3.25
N VAL A 86 -14.14 4.67 3.39
CA VAL A 86 -13.17 5.57 4.03
C VAL A 86 -12.99 5.19 5.49
N GLU A 87 -14.09 5.03 6.23
CA GLU A 87 -14.06 4.63 7.65
C GLU A 87 -13.44 3.25 7.85
N CYS A 88 -13.75 2.29 6.99
CA CYS A 88 -13.18 0.94 7.01
C CYS A 88 -11.65 0.99 6.84
N SER A 89 -11.16 1.75 5.85
CA SER A 89 -9.73 1.92 5.62
C SER A 89 -9.02 2.61 6.79
N TYR A 90 -9.61 3.68 7.33
CA TYR A 90 -9.04 4.43 8.45
C TYR A 90 -8.97 3.56 9.70
N ASN A 91 -10.05 2.88 10.06
CA ASN A 91 -10.08 2.04 11.26
C ASN A 91 -9.20 0.79 11.14
N GLY A 92 -9.05 0.23 9.95
CA GLY A 92 -8.19 -0.94 9.75
C GLY A 92 -6.68 -0.64 9.67
N MET A 93 -6.33 0.61 9.34
CA MET A 93 -4.93 1.03 9.21
C MET A 93 -4.46 1.99 10.30
N LYS A 94 -5.35 2.55 11.12
CA LYS A 94 -4.96 3.33 12.29
C LYS A 94 -4.27 2.40 13.30
N GLY A 95 -3.03 2.74 13.63
CA GLY A 95 -2.16 2.02 14.56
C GLY A 95 -0.98 2.89 14.89
#